data_AF-A0A7X7C070-F1
#
_entry.id   AF-A0A7X7C070-F1
#
_cell.length_a   1.000
_cell.length_b   1.000
_cell.length_c   1.000
_cell.angle_alpha   90.00
_cell.angle_beta   90.00
_cell.angle_gamma   90.00
#
_symmetry.space_group_name_H-M   'P 1'
#
loop_
_entity.id
_entity.type
_entity.pdbx_description
1 polymer ?
#
loop_
_entity_poly.entity_id
_entity_poly.type
_entity_poly.pdbx_seq_one_letter_code
_entity_poly.pdbx_strand_id
1 'polypeptide(L)' 'QLDVKRYGVIVSSGHRRGLLLPNLDGIDTVEEQISIAMQKAGIDKGEKVDLQRFEVVRYV' A
#
# COMPACT_ATOMS: atom_id res chain seq x y z
N GLN A 1 2.86 -3.84 -13.99
CA GLN A 1 2.40 -2.49 -13.64
C GLN A 1 1.49 -2.59 -12.42
N LEU A 2 1.68 -1.74 -11.41
CA LEU A 2 0.77 -1.64 -10.27
C LEU A 2 -0.44 -0.83 -10.71
N ASP A 3 -1.63 -1.35 -10.46
CA ASP A 3 -2.91 -0.70 -10.72
C ASP A 3 -3.57 -0.49 -9.36
N VAL A 4 -3.74 0.77 -8.99
CA VAL A 4 -4.30 1.22 -7.69
C VAL A 4 -5.72 0.68 -7.49
N LYS A 5 -6.46 0.40 -8.57
CA LYS A 5 -7.83 -0.13 -8.52
C LYS A 5 -7.88 -1.64 -8.37
N ARG A 6 -6.82 -2.36 -8.77
CA ARG A 6 -6.78 -3.83 -8.74
C ARG A 6 -6.00 -4.38 -7.55
N TYR A 7 -4.86 -3.77 -7.23
CA TYR A 7 -3.94 -4.29 -6.24
C TYR A 7 -3.90 -3.45 -4.97
N GLY A 8 -4.00 -4.12 -3.83
CA GLY A 8 -3.57 -3.55 -2.56
C GLY A 8 -2.05 -3.68 -2.43
N VAL A 9 -1.48 -2.84 -1.59
CA VAL A 9 -0.03 -2.82 -1.30
C VAL A 9 0.22 -3.14 0.16
N ILE A 10 1.32 -3.84 0.41
CA ILE A 10 1.88 -4.05 1.74
C ILE A 10 3.31 -3.54 1.73
N VAL A 11 3.64 -2.67 2.68
CA VAL A 11 5.01 -2.19 2.92
C VAL A 11 5.51 -2.76 4.24
N SER A 12 6.75 -3.25 4.27
CA SER A 12 7.39 -3.73 5.50
C SER A 12 8.77 -3.10 5.70
N SER A 13 9.08 -2.73 6.94
CA SER A 13 10.41 -2.28 7.37
C SER A 13 10.69 -2.84 8.77
N GLY A 14 11.46 -3.93 8.82
CA GLY A 14 11.66 -4.69 10.05
C GLY A 14 10.35 -5.23 10.62
N HIS A 15 9.99 -4.77 11.82
CA HIS A 15 8.74 -5.16 12.50
C HIS A 15 7.54 -4.28 12.15
N ARG A 16 7.74 -3.15 11.45
CA ARG A 16 6.65 -2.26 11.01
C ARG A 16 6.08 -2.74 9.70
N ARG A 17 4.75 -2.77 9.61
CA ARG A 17 4.02 -3.17 8.41
C ARG A 17 2.78 -2.31 8.20
N GLY A 18 2.58 -1.88 6.95
CA GLY A 18 1.42 -1.12 6.53
C GLY A 18 0.75 -1.80 5.35
N LEU A 19 -0.57 -1.75 5.32
CA LEU A 19 -1.37 -2.26 4.21
C LEU A 19 -2.32 -1.15 3.74
N LEU A 20 -2.52 -1.09 2.44
CA LEU A 20 -3.59 -0.31 1.86
C LEU A 20 -4.34 -1.14 0.81
N LEU A 21 -5.67 -1.11 0.89
CA LEU A 21 -6.55 -1.82 -0.04
C LEU A 21 -6.52 -1.15 -1.43
N PRO A 22 -6.85 -1.90 -2.49
CA PRO A 22 -7.12 -1.32 -3.80
C PRO A 22 -8.44 -0.52 -3.81
N ASN A 23 -8.55 0.36 -4.81
CA ASN A 23 -9.78 1.06 -5.18
C ASN A 23 -10.39 1.85 -4.01
N LEU A 24 -9.55 2.69 -3.40
CA LEU A 24 -9.99 3.64 -2.38
C LEU A 24 -10.19 5.02 -3.02
N ASP A 25 -11.28 5.69 -2.65
CA ASP A 25 -11.59 7.03 -3.15
C ASP A 25 -10.51 8.04 -2.75
N GLY A 26 -10.12 8.88 -3.70
CA GLY A 26 -9.10 9.91 -3.51
C GLY A 26 -7.65 9.40 -3.54
N ILE A 27 -7.41 8.17 -4.01
CA ILE A 27 -6.06 7.63 -4.24
C ILE A 27 -5.92 7.25 -5.71
N ASP A 28 -5.21 8.09 -6.46
CA ASP A 28 -5.14 7.97 -7.93
C ASP A 28 -3.78 7.45 -8.42
N THR A 29 -2.76 7.42 -7.55
CA THR A 29 -1.40 7.00 -7.92
C THR A 29 -0.85 5.90 -7.02
N VAL A 30 0.04 5.09 -7.59
CA VAL A 30 0.71 3.99 -6.86
C VAL A 30 1.63 4.57 -5.79
N GLU A 31 2.30 5.67 -6.09
CA GLU A 31 3.20 6.39 -5.20
C GLU A 31 2.46 6.91 -3.96
N GLU A 32 1.26 7.47 -4.16
CA GLU A 32 0.38 7.89 -3.06
C GLU A 32 -0.09 6.69 -2.22
N GLN A 33 -0.51 5.60 -2.87
CA GLN A 33 -0.94 4.38 -2.18
C GLN A 33 0.19 3.82 -1.29
N ILE A 34 1.42 3.77 -1.80
CA ILE A 34 2.61 3.34 -1.04
C ILE A 34 2.90 4.32 0.09
N SER A 35 2.89 5.63 -0.17
CA SER A 35 3.15 6.66 0.84
C SER A 35 2.15 6.58 2.00
N ILE A 36 0.87 6.36 1.72
CA ILE A 36 -0.17 6.22 2.75
C ILE A 36 0.04 4.92 3.54
N ALA A 37 0.38 3.81 2.86
CA ALA A 37 0.69 2.56 3.55
C ALA A 37 1.90 2.70 4.49
N MET A 38 2.95 3.42 4.06
CA MET A 38 4.12 3.73 4.89
C MET A 38 3.74 4.59 6.09
N GLN A 39 2.96 5.65 5.90
CA GLN A 39 2.48 6.50 7.01
C GLN A 39 1.67 5.71 8.04
N LYS A 40 0.77 4.81 7.60
CA LYS A 40 0.00 3.93 8.49
C LYS A 40 0.87 2.95 9.28
N ALA A 41 2.04 2.60 8.75
CA ALA A 41 3.02 1.74 9.40
C ALA A 41 4.01 2.51 10.29
N GLY A 42 3.96 3.84 10.31
CA GLY A 42 4.97 4.69 10.94
C GLY A 42 6.35 4.54 10.29
N ILE A 43 6.41 4.40 8.95
CA ILE A 43 7.64 4.31 8.16
C ILE A 43 7.86 5.64 7.43
N ASP A 44 9.05 6.22 7.57
CA ASP A 44 9.40 7.48 6.92
C ASP A 44 9.71 7.29 5.43
N LYS A 45 9.43 8.32 4.61
CA LYS A 45 9.58 8.27 3.14
C LYS A 45 11.00 7.95 2.64
N GLY A 46 12.02 8.16 3.47
CA GLY A 46 13.42 7.85 3.13
C GLY A 46 13.87 6.45 3.52
N GLU A 47 13.03 5.70 4.24
CA GLU A 47 13.39 4.37 4.70
C GLU A 47 13.24 3.33 3.59
N LYS A 48 14.16 2.36 3.57
CA LYS A 48 14.03 1.21 2.70
C LYS A 48 12.88 0.33 3.17
N VAL A 49 12.03 -0.07 2.24
CA VAL A 49 10.88 -0.94 2.49
C VAL A 49 10.85 -2.10 1.51
N ASP A 50 10.37 -3.24 1.98
CA ASP A 50 9.92 -4.33 1.13
C ASP A 50 8.49 -4.05 0.69
N LEU A 51 8.25 -4.03 -0.62
CA LEU A 51 6.94 -3.79 -1.21
C LEU A 51 6.36 -5.11 -1.75
N GLN A 52 5.14 -5.44 -1.31
CA GLN A 52 4.35 -6.57 -1.80
C GLN A 52 2.99 -6.08 -2.29
N ARG A 53 2.35 -6.88 -3.15
CA ARG A 53 1.00 -6.61 -3.66
C ARG A 53 0.08 -7.80 -3.43
N PHE A 54 -1.22 -7.54 -3.32
CA PHE A 54 -2.26 -8.56 -3.21
C PHE A 54 -3.52 -8.14 -3.95
N GLU A 55 -4.35 -9.11 -4.33
CA GLU A 55 -5.68 -8.86 -4.91
C GLU A 55 -6.76 -9.05 -3.85
N VAL A 56 -7.86 -8.31 -3.96
CA VAL A 56 -9.00 -8.39 -3.04
C VAL A 56 -10.20 -9.00 -3.76
N VAL A 57 -10.76 -10.06 -3.17
CA VAL A 57 -12.08 -10.57 -3.54
C VAL A 57 -13.10 -9.97 -2.57
N ARG A 58 -14.10 -9.27 -3.10
CA ARG A 58 -15.20 -8.71 -2.31
C ARG A 58 -16.40 -9.65 -2.40
N TYR A 59 -16.93 -10.04 -1.25
CA TYR A 59 -18.21 -10.76 -1.14
C TYR A 59 -19.32 -9.75 -0.84
N VAL A 60 -20.48 -9.94 -1.45
CA VAL A 60 -21.67 -9.07 -1.32
C VAL A 60 -22.65 -9.67 -0.32
#